data_AF-A0AAJ1S8N2-F1
#
_entry.id   AF-A0AAJ1S8N2-F1
#
_cell.length_a   1.000
_cell.length_b   1.000
_cell.length_c   1.000
_cell.angle_alpha   90.00
_cell.angle_beta   90.00
_cell.angle_gamma   90.00
#
_symmetry.space_group_name_H-M   'P 1'
#
loop_
_entity.id
_entity.type
_entity.pdbx_description
1 polymer ?
#
loop_
_entity_poly.entity_id
_entity_poly.type
_entity_poly.pdbx_seq_one_letter_code
_entity_poly.pdbx_strand_id
1 'polypeptide(L)'
;MAGLMEVSAVNFSVLPPEINSLRMFLGAGSAPMLEASAAWSGLAEELGSAADSFSSVTTNLAGQAWQGPAAQAMARAARPYADFLRAASVRATTASSGAKSVASIFEAAKAATVHPEVIAANRQAFVQAVRTNIFGFNAPFIAAAEAAYEEFWATDVAAMVGYHGGASTVAAQLSSWAQTVQGLPGLGQLLGGAPAAAATAAPGDPNLGLGNKGGGNIGSGNNSGTGGGNVGNGNTGSANFGSGNTGTRNIGLGNNGTNNVGLGNKGVNNVGFGNIGGTTDTRGSVGFGNAGNNNFGVGNTGNNNVGGGNHGDNNIGFGLTGNKLVGVGGAYYDTVAGAFHFDNPFANGNIGFGNSGHGNIGFFNSGDGNLGIFNSGMNTDPAKLGHLQSLGIGNSGFGNIGVGNTGDGNFGTGNSGFLNTGFGNSGDLNTGGGNSGGNVLTFGTTNPQPGSTGFGNSGFGNTGFGNAGNLNTGAWNAGNVNTGFFNSGNVNTGFNISTDSGLTHSGFNTVGNNVSGFNNSATGAVGALPAFTSNGNISGFNNTAVGAPAPAGLAVAGGMSGFFNTASGATSAASAGTLAVNGMISGFFNRGVTAALLGIIPSGVVSGVGSGLLNANTGFSAVFNIQKALAG
;
A
#
# COMPACT_ATOMS: atom_id res chain seq x y z
N MET A 1 18.70 2.26 50.32
CA MET A 1 18.55 1.37 49.15
C MET A 1 17.40 0.40 49.40
N ALA A 2 16.17 0.92 49.37
CA ALA A 2 14.95 0.16 49.61
C ALA A 2 13.82 0.82 48.80
N GLY A 3 13.00 0.02 48.14
CA GLY A 3 11.97 0.51 47.20
C GLY A 3 12.49 0.74 45.77
N LEU A 4 12.78 -0.36 45.05
CA LEU A 4 12.60 -0.44 43.58
C LEU A 4 12.73 -1.89 43.05
N MET A 5 11.96 -2.82 43.61
CA MET A 5 11.69 -4.11 42.94
C MET A 5 10.44 -4.83 43.48
N GLU A 6 9.27 -4.21 43.34
CA GLU A 6 8.12 -5.00 42.87
C GLU A 6 8.21 -5.11 41.34
N VAL A 7 9.21 -5.87 40.87
CA VAL A 7 8.94 -6.74 39.72
C VAL A 7 8.03 -7.81 40.30
N SER A 8 6.80 -7.91 39.78
CA SER A 8 5.91 -9.01 40.13
C SER A 8 6.67 -10.32 39.92
N ALA A 9 6.85 -11.10 41.00
CA ALA A 9 7.74 -12.25 40.98
C ALA A 9 7.40 -13.14 39.79
N VAL A 10 8.36 -13.31 38.87
CA VAL A 10 8.11 -13.95 37.58
C VAL A 10 7.85 -15.43 37.84
N ASN A 11 6.57 -15.78 37.98
CA ASN A 11 6.19 -17.15 38.23
C ASN A 11 6.35 -17.95 36.93
N PHE A 12 7.47 -18.66 36.81
CA PHE A 12 7.75 -19.52 35.67
C PHE A 12 6.67 -20.60 35.46
N SER A 13 5.93 -20.99 36.52
CA SER A 13 4.82 -21.95 36.45
C SER A 13 3.56 -21.48 35.72
N VAL A 14 3.49 -20.21 35.29
CA VAL A 14 2.40 -19.70 34.43
C VAL A 14 2.89 -19.29 33.03
N LEU A 15 4.14 -19.60 32.70
CA LEU A 15 4.72 -19.40 31.38
C LEU A 15 4.85 -20.76 30.69
N PRO A 16 4.33 -20.95 29.47
CA PRO A 16 4.45 -22.21 28.74
C PRO A 16 5.91 -22.49 28.34
N PRO A 17 6.27 -23.76 28.04
CA PRO A 17 7.65 -24.14 27.74
C PRO A 17 8.25 -23.35 26.56
N GLU A 18 7.48 -23.00 25.53
CA GLU A 18 7.97 -22.13 24.44
C GLU A 18 8.57 -20.80 24.95
N ILE A 19 8.05 -20.24 26.05
CA ILE A 19 8.48 -18.96 26.60
C ILE A 19 9.63 -19.13 27.60
N ASN A 20 9.63 -20.18 28.43
CA ASN A 20 10.74 -20.47 29.35
C ASN A 20 11.99 -20.90 28.55
N SER A 21 11.85 -21.86 27.65
CA SER A 21 12.91 -22.32 26.74
C SER A 21 13.51 -21.18 25.92
N LEU A 22 12.69 -20.42 25.18
CA LEU A 22 13.22 -19.36 24.31
C LEU A 22 13.96 -18.27 25.10
N ARG A 23 13.54 -17.96 26.34
CA ARG A 23 14.23 -16.98 27.21
C ARG A 23 15.56 -17.47 27.77
N MET A 24 15.75 -18.78 27.92
CA MET A 24 17.01 -19.38 28.39
C MET A 24 18.01 -19.60 27.25
N PHE A 25 17.53 -19.91 26.04
CA PHE A 25 18.39 -20.13 24.88
C PHE A 25 18.82 -18.85 24.14
N LEU A 26 18.04 -17.76 24.22
CA LEU A 26 18.43 -16.44 23.70
C LEU A 26 19.33 -15.66 24.69
N GLY A 27 20.23 -14.83 24.15
CA GLY A 27 21.08 -13.91 24.93
C GLY A 27 22.57 -14.15 24.75
N ALA A 28 23.39 -13.47 25.55
CA ALA A 28 24.86 -13.48 25.45
C ALA A 28 25.55 -14.68 26.14
N GLY A 29 24.79 -15.58 26.77
CA GLY A 29 25.32 -16.70 27.55
C GLY A 29 26.08 -16.27 28.81
N SER A 30 26.88 -17.19 29.37
CA SER A 30 27.68 -16.96 30.58
C SER A 30 28.90 -16.04 30.42
N ALA A 31 29.40 -15.82 29.19
CA ALA A 31 30.68 -15.15 28.95
C ALA A 31 30.80 -13.75 29.61
N PRO A 32 29.82 -12.82 29.50
CA PRO A 32 29.93 -11.51 30.17
C PRO A 32 29.99 -11.59 31.70
N MET A 33 29.43 -12.63 32.30
CA MET A 33 29.49 -12.87 33.74
C MET A 33 30.86 -13.43 34.17
N LEU A 34 31.53 -14.19 33.30
CA LEU A 34 32.90 -14.66 33.50
C LEU A 34 33.92 -13.51 33.31
N GLU A 35 33.69 -12.62 32.35
CA GLU A 35 34.46 -11.37 32.21
C GLU A 35 34.30 -10.47 33.44
N ALA A 36 33.07 -10.29 33.94
CA ALA A 36 32.82 -9.59 35.19
C ALA A 36 33.51 -10.27 36.39
N SER A 37 33.52 -11.59 36.45
CA SER A 37 34.25 -12.35 37.48
C SER A 37 35.76 -12.05 37.46
N ALA A 38 36.38 -12.02 36.28
CA ALA A 38 37.79 -11.66 36.12
C ALA A 38 38.07 -10.20 36.52
N ALA A 39 37.23 -9.26 36.10
CA ALA A 39 37.35 -7.84 36.45
C ALA A 39 37.25 -7.60 37.98
N TRP A 40 36.34 -8.30 38.66
CA TRP A 40 36.25 -8.26 40.13
C TRP A 40 37.46 -8.89 40.84
N SER A 41 38.14 -9.88 40.23
CA SER A 41 39.39 -10.43 40.79
C SER A 41 40.52 -9.41 40.72
N GLY A 42 40.76 -8.83 39.54
CA GLY A 42 41.79 -7.80 39.36
C GLY A 42 41.57 -6.59 40.27
N LEU A 43 40.32 -6.15 40.44
CA LEU A 43 39.98 -5.09 41.39
C LEU A 43 40.24 -5.51 42.86
N ALA A 44 40.04 -6.77 43.23
CA ALA A 44 40.38 -7.25 44.57
C ALA A 44 41.89 -7.22 44.84
N GLU A 45 42.69 -7.62 43.85
CA GLU A 45 44.16 -7.64 43.89
C GLU A 45 44.74 -6.21 43.99
N GLU A 46 44.22 -5.27 43.18
CA GLU A 46 44.59 -3.85 43.25
C GLU A 46 44.20 -3.20 44.58
N LEU A 47 42.98 -3.45 45.09
CA LEU A 47 42.53 -2.91 46.39
C LEU A 47 43.35 -3.47 47.57
N GLY A 48 43.75 -4.74 47.51
CA GLY A 48 44.63 -5.35 48.52
C GLY A 48 46.03 -4.72 48.48
N SER A 49 46.62 -4.63 47.29
CA SER A 49 47.93 -4.03 47.05
C SER A 49 47.97 -2.55 47.47
N ALA A 50 46.92 -1.79 47.20
CA ALA A 50 46.77 -0.41 47.65
C ALA A 50 46.68 -0.30 49.18
N ALA A 51 45.96 -1.22 49.85
CA ALA A 51 45.87 -1.23 51.30
C ALA A 51 47.21 -1.53 51.97
N ASP A 52 47.96 -2.50 51.47
CA ASP A 52 49.26 -2.89 52.00
C ASP A 52 50.34 -1.83 51.72
N SER A 53 50.32 -1.22 50.53
CA SER A 53 51.16 -0.06 50.19
C SER A 53 50.89 1.14 51.12
N PHE A 54 49.63 1.53 51.30
CA PHE A 54 49.23 2.60 52.22
C PHE A 54 49.60 2.30 53.68
N SER A 55 49.40 1.05 54.11
CA SER A 55 49.80 0.56 55.44
C SER A 55 51.31 0.60 55.65
N SER A 56 52.09 0.29 54.61
CA SER A 56 53.57 0.37 54.62
C SER A 56 54.05 1.81 54.71
N VAL A 57 53.57 2.71 53.84
CA VAL A 57 53.95 4.13 53.84
C VAL A 57 53.63 4.81 55.17
N THR A 58 52.42 4.59 55.71
CA THR A 58 52.02 5.19 56.99
C THR A 58 52.81 4.65 58.18
N THR A 59 53.14 3.35 58.19
CA THR A 59 53.99 2.74 59.22
C THR A 59 55.42 3.27 59.16
N ASN A 60 56.02 3.34 57.98
CA ASN A 60 57.39 3.84 57.79
C ASN A 60 57.51 5.33 58.17
N LEU A 61 56.54 6.17 57.78
CA LEU A 61 56.54 7.60 58.12
C LEU A 61 56.47 7.84 59.63
N ALA A 62 55.58 7.12 60.34
CA ALA A 62 55.41 7.24 61.79
C ALA A 62 56.48 6.49 62.62
N GLY A 63 57.21 5.56 61.99
CA GLY A 63 58.31 4.81 62.61
C GLY A 63 59.70 5.44 62.42
N GLN A 64 59.87 6.36 61.48
CA GLN A 64 61.16 6.97 61.14
C GLN A 64 61.16 8.50 61.32
N ALA A 65 60.71 9.24 60.31
CA ALA A 65 60.95 10.68 60.20
C ALA A 65 59.99 11.56 61.02
N TRP A 66 58.78 11.07 61.32
CA TRP A 66 57.80 11.77 62.17
C TRP A 66 57.53 10.94 63.43
N GLN A 67 57.96 11.46 64.58
CA GLN A 67 57.86 10.79 65.87
C GLN A 67 57.06 11.64 66.88
N GLY A 68 56.58 11.00 67.95
CA GLY A 68 55.82 11.65 69.02
C GLY A 68 54.30 11.65 68.83
N PRO A 69 53.54 12.31 69.73
CA PRO A 69 52.08 12.14 69.83
C PRO A 69 51.30 12.52 68.57
N ALA A 70 51.72 13.56 67.85
CA ALA A 70 51.05 13.99 66.62
C ALA A 70 51.17 12.96 65.49
N ALA A 71 52.34 12.34 65.32
CA ALA A 71 52.56 11.27 64.35
C ALA A 71 51.71 10.04 64.68
N GLN A 72 51.62 9.67 65.96
CA GLN A 72 50.75 8.58 66.42
C GLN A 72 49.26 8.88 66.20
N ALA A 73 48.83 10.14 66.35
CA ALA A 73 47.46 10.55 66.06
C ALA A 73 47.15 10.44 64.56
N MET A 74 48.05 10.90 63.68
CA MET A 74 47.90 10.76 62.23
C MET A 74 47.88 9.31 61.77
N ALA A 75 48.75 8.45 62.31
CA ALA A 75 48.75 7.02 62.00
C ALA A 75 47.43 6.32 62.42
N ARG A 76 46.88 6.69 63.59
CA ARG A 76 45.56 6.21 64.04
C ARG A 76 44.42 6.71 63.16
N ALA A 77 44.48 7.96 62.69
CA ALA A 77 43.48 8.54 61.79
C ALA A 77 43.53 7.95 60.35
N ALA A 78 44.69 7.50 59.89
CA ALA A 78 44.88 6.88 58.58
C ALA A 78 44.38 5.42 58.54
N ARG A 79 44.50 4.67 59.65
CA ARG A 79 44.19 3.24 59.72
C ARG A 79 42.81 2.83 59.16
N PRO A 80 41.69 3.52 59.47
CA PRO A 80 40.37 3.15 58.96
C PRO A 80 40.28 3.09 57.42
N TYR A 81 41.11 3.85 56.70
CA TYR A 81 41.16 3.79 55.24
C TYR A 81 41.86 2.52 54.74
N ALA A 82 42.95 2.10 55.37
CA ALA A 82 43.60 0.82 55.06
C ALA A 82 42.68 -0.38 55.37
N ASP A 83 42.00 -0.34 56.51
CA ASP A 83 41.05 -1.38 56.91
C ASP A 83 39.81 -1.39 55.99
N PHE A 84 39.35 -0.24 55.49
CA PHE A 84 38.33 -0.13 54.44
C PHE A 84 38.79 -0.73 53.10
N LEU A 85 40.01 -0.43 52.63
CA LEU A 85 40.53 -0.98 51.37
C LEU A 85 40.64 -2.51 51.42
N ARG A 86 41.10 -3.10 52.54
CA ARG A 86 41.09 -4.56 52.73
C ARG A 86 39.66 -5.13 52.75
N ALA A 87 38.71 -4.45 53.41
CA ALA A 87 37.31 -4.88 53.40
C ALA A 87 36.66 -4.78 52.00
N ALA A 88 37.06 -3.81 51.18
CA ALA A 88 36.63 -3.68 49.79
C ALA A 88 37.25 -4.77 48.89
N SER A 89 38.54 -5.06 49.06
CA SER A 89 39.24 -6.18 48.39
C SER A 89 38.53 -7.52 48.62
N VAL A 90 38.28 -7.89 49.88
CA VAL A 90 37.56 -9.14 50.23
C VAL A 90 36.17 -9.20 49.60
N ARG A 91 35.43 -8.08 49.55
CA ARG A 91 34.11 -8.02 48.91
C ARG A 91 34.17 -8.13 47.39
N ALA A 92 35.22 -7.60 46.75
CA ALA A 92 35.48 -7.81 45.33
C ALA A 92 35.81 -9.30 45.04
N THR A 93 36.55 -9.99 45.92
CA THR A 93 36.75 -11.46 45.83
C THR A 93 35.42 -12.23 45.95
N THR A 94 34.53 -11.82 46.87
CA THR A 94 33.18 -12.41 46.99
C THR A 94 32.35 -12.16 45.73
N ALA A 95 32.39 -10.95 45.15
CA ALA A 95 31.68 -10.61 43.91
C ALA A 95 32.20 -11.41 42.70
N SER A 96 33.53 -11.55 42.58
CA SER A 96 34.17 -12.39 41.56
C SER A 96 33.71 -13.85 41.65
N SER A 97 33.74 -14.42 42.87
CA SER A 97 33.31 -15.79 43.15
C SER A 97 31.82 -15.99 42.87
N GLY A 98 30.99 -15.02 43.26
CA GLY A 98 29.55 -15.01 43.01
C GLY A 98 29.20 -14.96 41.53
N ALA A 99 29.85 -14.09 40.76
CA ALA A 99 29.69 -14.02 39.30
C ALA A 99 30.00 -15.37 38.62
N LYS A 100 31.13 -16.01 39.00
CA LYS A 100 31.49 -17.35 38.51
C LYS A 100 30.45 -18.42 38.89
N SER A 101 29.89 -18.34 40.09
CA SER A 101 28.82 -19.23 40.54
C SER A 101 27.54 -19.04 39.71
N VAL A 102 27.07 -17.80 39.52
CA VAL A 102 25.90 -17.47 38.69
C VAL A 102 26.09 -17.92 37.24
N ALA A 103 27.29 -17.77 36.67
CA ALA A 103 27.62 -18.29 35.34
C ALA A 103 27.44 -19.81 35.27
N SER A 104 27.89 -20.58 36.27
CA SER A 104 27.69 -22.03 36.31
C SER A 104 26.23 -22.44 36.52
N ILE A 105 25.47 -21.67 37.31
CA ILE A 105 24.03 -21.89 37.56
C ILE A 105 23.21 -21.60 36.30
N PHE A 106 23.61 -20.61 35.49
CA PHE A 106 23.01 -20.34 34.19
C PHE A 106 23.20 -21.52 33.21
N GLU A 107 24.43 -21.98 33.01
CA GLU A 107 24.69 -23.08 32.06
C GLU A 107 24.06 -24.41 32.54
N ALA A 108 24.03 -24.67 33.85
CA ALA A 108 23.32 -25.82 34.42
C ALA A 108 21.81 -25.76 34.19
N ALA A 109 21.19 -24.58 34.33
CA ALA A 109 19.78 -24.39 34.02
C ALA A 109 19.50 -24.56 32.52
N LYS A 110 20.32 -23.93 31.66
CA LYS A 110 20.22 -24.03 30.20
C LYS A 110 20.38 -25.46 29.68
N ALA A 111 21.20 -26.28 30.33
CA ALA A 111 21.34 -27.70 30.02
C ALA A 111 20.16 -28.58 30.50
N ALA A 112 19.35 -28.09 31.45
CA ALA A 112 18.15 -28.76 31.97
C ALA A 112 16.86 -28.30 31.28
N THR A 113 16.83 -27.07 30.75
CA THR A 113 15.72 -26.52 29.94
C THR A 113 15.58 -27.25 28.60
N VAL A 114 14.34 -27.45 28.15
CA VAL A 114 14.05 -28.15 26.88
C VAL A 114 14.51 -27.29 25.68
N HIS A 115 14.94 -27.93 24.59
CA HIS A 115 15.29 -27.18 23.38
C HIS A 115 14.03 -26.69 22.65
N PRO A 116 13.91 -25.41 22.24
CA PRO A 116 12.71 -24.87 21.59
C PRO A 116 12.20 -25.68 20.38
N GLU A 117 13.10 -26.30 19.61
CA GLU A 117 12.74 -27.13 18.45
C GLU A 117 12.00 -28.42 18.82
N VAL A 118 12.25 -29.00 20.00
CA VAL A 118 11.57 -30.21 20.49
C VAL A 118 10.10 -29.91 20.82
N ILE A 119 9.87 -28.75 21.46
CA ILE A 119 8.51 -28.25 21.75
C ILE A 119 7.77 -27.92 20.44
N ALA A 120 8.45 -27.25 19.49
CA ALA A 120 7.88 -26.95 18.19
C ALA A 120 7.52 -28.23 17.40
N ALA A 121 8.37 -29.26 17.43
CA ALA A 121 8.10 -30.56 16.80
C ALA A 121 6.89 -31.27 17.43
N ASN A 122 6.74 -31.21 18.76
CA ASN A 122 5.57 -31.70 19.48
C ASN A 122 4.28 -30.97 19.04
N ARG A 123 4.26 -29.63 19.04
CA ARG A 123 3.06 -28.87 18.62
C ARG A 123 2.71 -29.14 17.16
N GLN A 124 3.71 -29.30 16.27
CA GLN A 124 3.47 -29.70 14.88
C GLN A 124 2.85 -31.09 14.79
N ALA A 125 3.38 -32.08 15.50
CA ALA A 125 2.85 -33.44 15.52
C ALA A 125 1.40 -33.50 16.07
N PHE A 126 1.11 -32.75 17.14
CA PHE A 126 -0.24 -32.57 17.68
C PHE A 126 -1.20 -32.02 16.61
N VAL A 127 -0.85 -30.93 15.93
CA VAL A 127 -1.71 -30.32 14.88
C VAL A 127 -1.94 -31.28 13.70
N GLN A 128 -0.94 -32.07 13.31
CA GLN A 128 -1.11 -33.10 12.27
C GLN A 128 -2.07 -34.21 12.72
N ALA A 129 -1.92 -34.71 13.95
CA ALA A 129 -2.76 -35.74 14.51
C ALA A 129 -4.23 -35.29 14.65
N VAL A 130 -4.45 -34.05 15.12
CA VAL A 130 -5.79 -33.43 15.20
C VAL A 130 -6.42 -33.29 13.81
N ARG A 131 -5.71 -32.75 12.81
CA ARG A 131 -6.24 -32.59 11.44
C ARG A 131 -6.60 -33.91 10.76
N THR A 132 -6.02 -35.02 11.18
CA THR A 132 -6.30 -36.37 10.64
C THR A 132 -7.26 -37.19 11.51
N ASN A 133 -7.75 -36.66 12.64
CA ASN A 133 -8.55 -37.40 13.63
C ASN A 133 -10.04 -37.58 13.26
N ILE A 134 -10.38 -37.72 11.98
CA ILE A 134 -11.76 -37.72 11.45
C ILE A 134 -12.66 -38.78 12.12
N PHE A 135 -12.08 -39.92 12.50
CA PHE A 135 -12.78 -41.04 13.14
C PHE A 135 -12.36 -41.29 14.60
N GLY A 136 -11.68 -40.33 15.25
CA GLY A 136 -11.23 -40.46 16.64
C GLY A 136 -10.01 -41.36 16.88
N PHE A 137 -9.52 -42.10 15.88
CA PHE A 137 -8.42 -43.07 16.04
C PHE A 137 -7.08 -42.47 16.49
N ASN A 138 -6.85 -41.17 16.28
CA ASN A 138 -5.63 -40.50 16.75
C ASN A 138 -5.73 -40.00 18.20
N ALA A 139 -6.88 -40.15 18.88
CA ALA A 139 -7.05 -39.67 20.25
C ALA A 139 -5.96 -40.14 21.24
N PRO A 140 -5.44 -41.39 21.20
CA PRO A 140 -4.34 -41.81 22.07
C PRO A 140 -3.02 -41.07 21.76
N PHE A 141 -2.73 -40.79 20.48
CA PHE A 141 -1.55 -40.04 20.08
C PHE A 141 -1.66 -38.55 20.47
N ILE A 142 -2.85 -37.97 20.33
CA ILE A 142 -3.14 -36.59 20.77
C ILE A 142 -2.93 -36.46 22.28
N ALA A 143 -3.45 -37.42 23.07
CA ALA A 143 -3.24 -37.46 24.51
C ALA A 143 -1.76 -37.64 24.90
N ALA A 144 -1.01 -38.47 24.17
CA ALA A 144 0.43 -38.64 24.39
C ALA A 144 1.24 -37.37 24.04
N ALA A 145 0.86 -36.65 22.98
CA ALA A 145 1.50 -35.40 22.59
C ALA A 145 1.26 -34.28 23.63
N GLU A 146 0.04 -34.15 24.15
CA GLU A 146 -0.27 -33.20 25.23
C GLU A 146 0.45 -33.60 26.54
N ALA A 147 0.49 -34.89 26.89
CA ALA A 147 1.21 -35.35 28.09
C ALA A 147 2.73 -35.05 28.03
N ALA A 148 3.36 -35.24 26.86
CA ALA A 148 4.76 -34.86 26.66
C ALA A 148 4.98 -33.33 26.68
N TYR A 149 3.98 -32.54 26.27
CA TYR A 149 4.04 -31.08 26.36
C TYR A 149 3.98 -30.60 27.82
N GLU A 150 3.14 -31.22 28.65
CA GLU A 150 3.11 -30.98 30.11
C GLU A 150 4.43 -31.41 30.79
N GLU A 151 5.07 -32.50 30.33
CA GLU A 151 6.40 -32.90 30.81
C GLU A 151 7.48 -31.85 30.45
N PHE A 152 7.44 -31.27 29.24
CA PHE A 152 8.31 -30.16 28.87
C PHE A 152 8.06 -28.93 29.75
N TRP A 153 6.79 -28.61 30.02
CA TRP A 153 6.42 -27.50 30.89
C TRP A 153 6.97 -27.69 32.31
N ALA A 154 6.76 -28.87 32.92
CA ALA A 154 7.28 -29.20 34.24
C ALA A 154 8.81 -29.15 34.30
N THR A 155 9.49 -29.63 33.26
CA THR A 155 10.96 -29.62 33.14
C THR A 155 11.51 -28.19 33.08
N ASP A 156 10.94 -27.34 32.23
CA ASP A 156 11.32 -25.93 32.11
C ASP A 156 11.07 -25.15 33.42
N VAL A 157 9.95 -25.40 34.09
CA VAL A 157 9.63 -24.78 35.38
C VAL A 157 10.63 -25.21 36.45
N ALA A 158 11.00 -26.49 36.51
CA ALA A 158 12.02 -26.98 37.43
C ALA A 158 13.40 -26.34 37.17
N ALA A 159 13.82 -26.25 35.90
CA ALA A 159 15.05 -25.59 35.50
C ALA A 159 15.07 -24.10 35.88
N MET A 160 13.98 -23.36 35.62
CA MET A 160 13.88 -21.94 35.95
C MET A 160 13.77 -21.66 37.46
N VAL A 161 13.09 -22.52 38.22
CA VAL A 161 13.05 -22.44 39.69
C VAL A 161 14.43 -22.75 40.29
N GLY A 162 15.15 -23.74 39.75
CA GLY A 162 16.55 -24.02 40.12
C GLY A 162 17.48 -22.85 39.83
N TYR A 163 17.38 -22.26 38.64
CA TYR A 163 18.11 -21.04 38.25
C TYR A 163 17.85 -19.88 39.21
N HIS A 164 16.57 -19.57 39.45
CA HIS A 164 16.16 -18.47 40.33
C HIS A 164 16.62 -18.67 41.77
N GLY A 165 16.45 -19.88 42.32
CA GLY A 165 16.90 -20.25 43.66
C GLY A 165 18.41 -20.11 43.80
N GLY A 166 19.18 -20.72 42.89
CA GLY A 166 20.64 -20.63 42.86
C GLY A 166 21.12 -19.18 42.78
N ALA A 167 20.67 -18.42 41.77
CA ALA A 167 21.06 -17.03 41.58
C ALA A 167 20.68 -16.14 42.78
N SER A 168 19.51 -16.37 43.39
CA SER A 168 19.06 -15.66 44.60
C SER A 168 19.92 -15.97 45.83
N THR A 169 20.36 -17.21 46.03
CA THR A 169 21.28 -17.53 47.15
C THR A 169 22.64 -16.84 47.00
N VAL A 170 23.16 -16.75 45.77
CA VAL A 170 24.41 -16.01 45.51
C VAL A 170 24.20 -14.50 45.67
N ALA A 171 23.09 -13.95 45.18
CA ALA A 171 22.76 -12.54 45.36
C ALA A 171 22.60 -12.16 46.85
N ALA A 172 22.03 -13.05 47.67
CA ALA A 172 21.90 -12.85 49.12
C ALA A 172 23.25 -12.86 49.87
N GLN A 173 24.31 -13.45 49.29
CA GLN A 173 25.67 -13.39 49.86
C GLN A 173 26.39 -12.07 49.56
N LEU A 174 25.88 -11.24 48.63
CA LEU A 174 26.46 -9.94 48.28
C LEU A 174 26.11 -8.87 49.34
N SER A 175 26.83 -8.94 50.46
CA SER A 175 26.72 -8.02 51.60
C SER A 175 26.70 -6.54 51.19
N SER A 176 25.77 -5.76 51.78
CA SER A 176 25.49 -4.40 51.33
C SER A 176 26.68 -3.44 51.48
N TRP A 177 26.90 -2.58 50.48
CA TRP A 177 27.92 -1.52 50.54
C TRP A 177 27.67 -0.49 51.65
N ALA A 178 26.40 -0.27 52.03
CA ALA A 178 26.02 0.65 53.09
C ALA A 178 26.73 0.33 54.42
N GLN A 179 26.85 -0.95 54.78
CA GLN A 179 27.53 -1.40 56.00
C GLN A 179 29.04 -1.16 55.96
N THR A 180 29.69 -1.26 54.78
CA THR A 180 31.12 -0.92 54.62
C THR A 180 31.35 0.58 54.79
N VAL A 181 30.47 1.39 54.20
CA VAL A 181 30.61 2.86 54.17
C VAL A 181 30.21 3.51 55.51
N GLN A 182 29.36 2.86 56.32
CA GLN A 182 29.10 3.25 57.71
C GLN A 182 30.35 3.23 58.60
N GLY A 183 31.39 2.47 58.24
CA GLY A 183 32.69 2.48 58.93
C GLY A 183 33.59 3.68 58.59
N LEU A 184 33.24 4.48 57.58
CA LEU A 184 34.01 5.66 57.17
C LEU A 184 33.46 6.92 57.85
N PRO A 185 34.26 7.66 58.64
CA PRO A 185 33.85 8.93 59.23
C PRO A 185 33.32 9.93 58.17
N GLY A 186 32.17 10.54 58.45
CA GLY A 186 31.50 11.49 57.56
C GLY A 186 30.66 10.87 56.44
N LEU A 187 31.12 9.79 55.79
CA LEU A 187 30.44 9.24 54.61
C LEU A 187 29.17 8.44 54.95
N GLY A 188 29.13 7.79 56.12
CA GLY A 188 27.94 7.03 56.56
C GLY A 188 26.66 7.85 56.72
N GLN A 189 26.76 9.17 56.98
CA GLN A 189 25.60 10.07 57.08
C GLN A 189 25.01 10.45 55.71
N LEU A 190 25.82 10.40 54.64
CA LEU A 190 25.41 10.77 53.28
C LEU A 190 24.51 9.72 52.60
N LEU A 191 24.56 8.47 53.08
CA LEU A 191 23.92 7.30 52.45
C LEU A 191 22.84 6.62 53.32
N GLY A 192 22.54 7.20 54.50
CA GLY A 192 21.52 6.72 55.45
C GLY A 192 20.07 6.99 55.01
N GLY A 193 19.71 6.64 53.78
CA GLY A 193 18.41 6.95 53.19
C GLY A 193 17.25 6.13 53.76
N ALA A 194 16.23 6.82 54.29
CA ALA A 194 14.90 6.29 54.56
C ALA A 194 14.16 5.88 53.25
N PRO A 195 13.04 5.14 53.32
CA PRO A 195 12.34 4.64 52.13
C PRO A 195 11.81 5.73 51.21
N ALA A 196 11.80 5.47 49.90
CA ALA A 196 11.38 6.43 48.89
C ALA A 196 9.85 6.58 48.81
N ALA A 197 9.32 7.67 49.39
CA ALA A 197 7.95 8.11 49.20
C ALA A 197 7.90 9.62 48.87
N ALA A 198 7.66 9.96 47.59
CA ALA A 198 7.25 11.28 47.10
C ALA A 198 8.07 12.53 47.54
N ALA A 199 9.33 12.38 47.96
CA ALA A 199 10.21 13.53 48.21
C ALA A 199 10.54 14.25 46.89
N THR A 200 9.94 15.43 46.67
CA THR A 200 10.40 16.38 45.65
C THR A 200 11.80 16.87 46.04
N ALA A 201 12.75 16.85 45.10
CA ALA A 201 14.11 17.27 45.39
C ALA A 201 14.12 18.69 45.98
N ALA A 202 14.70 18.85 47.17
CA ALA A 202 14.78 20.12 47.86
C ALA A 202 15.81 21.03 47.16
N PRO A 203 15.70 22.36 47.24
CA PRO A 203 16.69 23.29 46.64
C PRO A 203 18.14 23.13 47.14
N GLY A 204 18.37 22.33 48.20
CA GLY A 204 19.70 21.99 48.73
C GLY A 204 20.19 20.57 48.39
N ASP A 205 19.42 19.76 47.66
CA ASP A 205 19.84 18.40 47.30
C ASP A 205 21.03 18.43 46.33
N PRO A 206 22.09 17.59 46.51
CA PRO A 206 23.30 17.68 45.71
C PRO A 206 23.07 17.62 44.20
N ASN A 207 23.74 18.51 43.46
CA ASN A 207 23.83 18.47 42.01
C ASN A 207 25.14 17.80 41.57
N LEU A 208 25.08 16.99 40.50
CA LEU A 208 26.24 16.33 39.90
C LEU A 208 26.53 16.95 38.52
N GLY A 209 27.53 17.82 38.44
CA GLY A 209 27.98 18.49 37.22
C GLY A 209 27.95 20.02 37.31
N LEU A 210 28.37 20.70 36.24
CA LEU A 210 28.69 22.13 36.27
C LEU A 210 27.48 23.03 35.99
N GLY A 211 27.41 24.18 36.67
CA GLY A 211 26.41 25.23 36.38
C GLY A 211 24.95 24.89 36.70
N ASN A 212 24.70 23.87 37.54
CA ASN A 212 23.35 23.48 37.94
C ASN A 212 22.75 24.42 39.00
N LYS A 213 21.41 24.57 39.01
CA LYS A 213 20.63 25.42 39.94
C LYS A 213 19.36 24.69 40.40
N GLY A 214 18.91 24.96 41.63
CA GLY A 214 17.98 24.08 42.35
C GLY A 214 18.72 22.84 42.85
N GLY A 215 18.01 21.78 43.24
CA GLY A 215 18.61 20.54 43.75
C GLY A 215 18.40 19.32 42.85
N GLY A 216 19.21 18.29 43.11
CA GLY A 216 19.07 16.93 42.58
C GLY A 216 19.36 16.75 41.08
N ASN A 217 20.00 17.70 40.41
CA ASN A 217 20.28 17.62 38.97
C ASN A 217 21.52 16.78 38.66
N ILE A 218 21.51 16.07 37.52
CA ILE A 218 22.61 15.24 37.02
C ILE A 218 22.94 15.67 35.58
N GLY A 219 24.20 16.04 35.32
CA GLY A 219 24.66 16.66 34.07
C GLY A 219 24.96 18.15 34.25
N SER A 220 24.97 18.96 33.20
CA SER A 220 25.42 20.36 33.28
C SER A 220 24.39 21.39 32.80
N GLY A 221 24.38 22.55 33.45
CA GLY A 221 23.54 23.71 33.10
C GLY A 221 22.04 23.54 33.38
N ASN A 222 21.64 22.59 34.23
CA ASN A 222 20.22 22.36 34.54
C ASN A 222 19.72 23.31 35.63
N ASN A 223 18.45 23.71 35.56
CA ASN A 223 17.79 24.59 36.52
C ASN A 223 16.45 24.01 36.99
N SER A 224 16.45 23.22 38.07
CA SER A 224 15.25 22.62 38.66
C SER A 224 14.42 23.59 39.52
N GLY A 225 14.98 24.74 39.88
CA GLY A 225 14.31 25.74 40.72
C GLY A 225 13.98 25.19 42.11
N THR A 226 12.70 24.96 42.36
CA THR A 226 12.16 24.35 43.60
C THR A 226 11.49 22.99 43.37
N GLY A 227 11.59 22.42 42.16
CA GLY A 227 11.05 21.10 41.83
C GLY A 227 12.13 20.01 41.74
N GLY A 228 11.69 18.78 41.47
CA GLY A 228 12.57 17.63 41.26
C GLY A 228 13.66 17.88 40.21
N GLY A 229 14.87 17.39 40.47
CA GLY A 229 16.03 17.55 39.60
C GLY A 229 15.87 16.97 38.19
N ASN A 230 16.73 17.41 37.27
CA ASN A 230 16.76 16.98 35.86
C ASN A 230 17.96 16.07 35.58
N VAL A 231 17.88 15.27 34.52
CA VAL A 231 18.96 14.38 34.06
C VAL A 231 19.34 14.71 32.61
N GLY A 232 20.61 15.03 32.37
CA GLY A 232 21.16 15.45 31.09
C GLY A 232 21.58 16.92 31.11
N ASN A 233 21.47 17.67 30.00
CA ASN A 233 22.12 19.00 29.89
C ASN A 233 21.16 20.14 29.53
N GLY A 234 21.28 21.29 30.21
CA GLY A 234 20.59 22.53 29.86
C GLY A 234 19.06 22.52 30.06
N ASN A 235 18.52 21.63 30.89
CA ASN A 235 17.07 21.56 31.13
C ASN A 235 16.62 22.64 32.14
N THR A 236 15.44 23.21 31.99
CA THR A 236 14.85 24.21 32.90
C THR A 236 13.45 23.80 33.34
N GLY A 237 13.15 23.92 34.64
CA GLY A 237 11.98 23.27 35.26
C GLY A 237 12.35 21.87 35.76
N SER A 238 11.39 21.00 36.03
CA SER A 238 11.59 19.84 36.92
C SER A 238 11.40 18.46 36.29
N ALA A 239 12.16 17.47 36.76
CA ALA A 239 12.07 16.06 36.38
C ALA A 239 12.18 15.77 34.88
N ASN A 240 12.89 16.62 34.11
CA ASN A 240 13.12 16.38 32.68
C ASN A 240 14.32 15.42 32.48
N PHE A 241 14.28 14.63 31.42
CA PHE A 241 15.31 13.68 31.01
C PHE A 241 15.78 13.96 29.57
N GLY A 242 17.08 14.07 29.34
CA GLY A 242 17.68 14.45 28.06
C GLY A 242 18.19 15.89 28.09
N SER A 243 18.04 16.67 27.02
CA SER A 243 18.72 17.97 26.91
C SER A 243 17.87 19.12 26.36
N GLY A 244 18.05 20.31 26.91
CA GLY A 244 17.39 21.55 26.46
C GLY A 244 15.87 21.60 26.70
N ASN A 245 15.31 20.67 27.49
CA ASN A 245 13.87 20.66 27.75
C ASN A 245 13.50 21.78 28.72
N THR A 246 12.32 22.38 28.52
CA THR A 246 11.78 23.45 29.37
C THR A 246 10.39 23.04 29.88
N GLY A 247 10.15 23.16 31.19
CA GLY A 247 8.90 22.76 31.84
C GLY A 247 9.09 21.51 32.69
N THR A 248 8.14 20.56 32.67
CA THR A 248 8.14 19.43 33.62
C THR A 248 8.01 18.05 32.96
N ARG A 249 8.72 17.05 33.49
CA ARG A 249 8.60 15.63 33.11
C ARG A 249 8.80 15.31 31.62
N ASN A 250 9.47 16.17 30.85
CA ASN A 250 9.70 15.91 29.43
C ASN A 250 10.88 14.94 29.23
N ILE A 251 10.80 14.09 28.21
CA ILE A 251 11.81 13.08 27.88
C ILE A 251 12.29 13.30 26.44
N GLY A 252 13.59 13.48 26.23
CA GLY A 252 14.20 13.67 24.91
C GLY A 252 14.88 15.04 24.78
N LEU A 253 14.74 15.71 23.63
CA LEU A 253 15.47 16.96 23.35
C LEU A 253 14.53 18.14 23.05
N GLY A 254 14.79 19.29 23.67
CA GLY A 254 14.21 20.58 23.28
C GLY A 254 12.69 20.71 23.45
N ASN A 255 12.03 19.83 24.21
CA ASN A 255 10.58 19.90 24.43
C ASN A 255 10.22 21.09 25.35
N ASN A 256 9.05 21.70 25.16
CA ASN A 256 8.60 22.89 25.89
C ASN A 256 7.18 22.70 26.46
N GLY A 257 7.07 22.41 27.75
CA GLY A 257 5.79 22.20 28.45
C GLY A 257 5.83 21.02 29.41
N THR A 258 4.82 20.16 29.40
CA THR A 258 4.67 19.09 30.42
C THR A 258 4.49 17.70 29.81
N ASN A 259 5.26 16.73 30.30
CA ASN A 259 5.10 15.30 30.01
C ASN A 259 5.16 14.95 28.51
N ASN A 260 5.96 15.68 27.72
CA ASN A 260 6.18 15.39 26.31
C ASN A 260 7.35 14.42 26.12
N VAL A 261 7.26 13.52 25.13
CA VAL A 261 8.28 12.51 24.83
C VAL A 261 8.74 12.63 23.38
N GLY A 262 10.05 12.76 23.16
CA GLY A 262 10.67 12.87 21.83
C GLY A 262 11.39 14.20 21.61
N LEU A 263 11.27 14.79 20.42
CA LEU A 263 12.04 15.97 20.03
C LEU A 263 11.15 17.20 19.77
N GLY A 264 11.46 18.33 20.40
CA GLY A 264 10.93 19.65 20.03
C GLY A 264 9.41 19.84 20.18
N ASN A 265 8.72 18.97 20.92
CA ASN A 265 7.27 19.08 21.13
C ASN A 265 6.95 20.24 22.08
N LYS A 266 5.81 20.91 21.87
CA LYS A 266 5.35 22.05 22.68
C LYS A 266 3.94 21.82 23.22
N GLY A 267 3.74 22.07 24.51
CA GLY A 267 2.46 21.89 25.20
C GLY A 267 2.47 20.67 26.13
N VAL A 268 1.45 19.83 26.09
CA VAL A 268 1.22 18.79 27.11
C VAL A 268 1.02 17.40 26.50
N ASN A 269 1.61 16.36 27.11
CA ASN A 269 1.38 14.94 26.80
C ASN A 269 1.69 14.49 25.35
N ASN A 270 2.44 15.28 24.55
CA ASN A 270 2.72 14.92 23.15
C ASN A 270 3.81 13.84 23.03
N VAL A 271 3.74 13.00 22.01
CA VAL A 271 4.72 11.93 21.75
C VAL A 271 5.21 11.97 20.30
N GLY A 272 6.51 12.09 20.09
CA GLY A 272 7.15 12.12 18.77
C GLY A 272 7.92 13.42 18.52
N PHE A 273 7.66 14.08 17.39
CA PHE A 273 8.55 15.12 16.86
C PHE A 273 7.77 16.39 16.50
N GLY A 274 8.09 17.52 17.11
CA GLY A 274 7.59 18.84 16.73
C GLY A 274 6.07 19.04 16.84
N ASN A 275 5.37 18.22 17.62
CA ASN A 275 3.93 18.40 17.84
C ASN A 275 3.68 19.62 18.75
N ILE A 276 2.64 20.41 18.47
CA ILE A 276 2.31 21.66 19.17
C ILE A 276 0.85 21.58 19.65
N GLY A 277 0.62 21.25 20.92
CA GLY A 277 -0.73 21.11 21.48
C GLY A 277 -0.77 20.37 22.82
N GLY A 278 -1.96 19.95 23.22
CA GLY A 278 -2.24 19.35 24.52
C GLY A 278 -2.56 20.40 25.59
N THR A 279 -3.72 20.26 26.23
CA THR A 279 -4.04 20.89 27.52
C THR A 279 -3.83 19.88 28.66
N THR A 280 -4.05 20.29 29.92
CA THR A 280 -4.07 19.35 31.06
C THR A 280 -5.17 18.30 30.95
N ASP A 281 -6.27 18.65 30.30
CA ASP A 281 -7.53 17.91 30.31
C ASP A 281 -7.73 17.09 29.02
N THR A 282 -6.76 17.17 28.09
CA THR A 282 -6.76 16.47 26.81
C THR A 282 -5.51 15.63 26.62
N ARG A 283 -5.58 14.64 25.74
CA ARG A 283 -4.41 13.88 25.32
C ARG A 283 -3.57 14.73 24.37
N GLY A 284 -2.25 14.69 24.50
CA GLY A 284 -1.35 15.30 23.52
C GLY A 284 -1.38 14.54 22.20
N SER A 285 -0.84 15.16 21.15
CA SER A 285 -0.76 14.54 19.82
C SER A 285 0.42 13.57 19.71
N VAL A 286 0.25 12.52 18.90
CA VAL A 286 1.22 11.44 18.68
C VAL A 286 1.66 11.43 17.22
N GLY A 287 2.97 11.48 16.97
CA GLY A 287 3.58 11.43 15.65
C GLY A 287 4.43 12.66 15.33
N PHE A 288 4.23 13.28 14.17
CA PHE A 288 5.13 14.29 13.61
C PHE A 288 4.39 15.58 13.24
N GLY A 289 4.78 16.72 13.81
CA GLY A 289 4.36 18.05 13.37
C GLY A 289 2.86 18.35 13.49
N ASN A 290 2.11 17.63 14.33
CA ASN A 290 0.67 17.89 14.51
C ASN A 290 0.44 19.14 15.37
N ALA A 291 -0.52 19.98 14.99
CA ALA A 291 -0.95 21.17 15.72
C ALA A 291 -2.35 20.96 16.32
N GLY A 292 -2.48 21.06 17.64
CA GLY A 292 -3.71 20.80 18.41
C GLY A 292 -3.69 19.48 19.19
N ASN A 293 -4.84 19.05 19.69
CA ASN A 293 -4.95 18.01 20.73
C ASN A 293 -5.31 16.64 20.17
N ASN A 294 -4.76 15.57 20.75
CA ASN A 294 -5.14 14.17 20.50
C ASN A 294 -5.11 13.74 19.01
N ASN A 295 -4.29 14.37 18.17
CA ASN A 295 -4.08 13.91 16.79
C ASN A 295 -3.13 12.71 16.77
N PHE A 296 -3.31 11.80 15.81
CA PHE A 296 -2.43 10.65 15.58
C PHE A 296 -1.95 10.61 14.12
N GLY A 297 -0.64 10.83 13.91
CA GLY A 297 0.00 10.74 12.60
C GLY A 297 0.86 11.96 12.25
N VAL A 298 0.66 12.57 11.08
CA VAL A 298 1.62 13.55 10.51
C VAL A 298 0.94 14.84 10.06
N GLY A 299 1.36 15.98 10.61
CA GLY A 299 0.99 17.32 10.09
C GLY A 299 -0.49 17.69 10.17
N ASN A 300 -1.27 17.01 11.02
CA ASN A 300 -2.69 17.34 11.21
C ASN A 300 -2.84 18.65 12.01
N THR A 301 -3.83 19.47 11.67
CA THR A 301 -4.14 20.75 12.32
C THR A 301 -5.58 20.76 12.83
N GLY A 302 -5.77 20.92 14.14
CA GLY A 302 -7.06 20.77 14.83
C GLY A 302 -6.99 19.65 15.86
N ASN A 303 -8.10 18.96 16.14
CA ASN A 303 -8.20 18.01 17.25
C ASN A 303 -8.71 16.63 16.82
N ASN A 304 -8.27 15.58 17.51
CA ASN A 304 -8.74 14.20 17.32
C ASN A 304 -8.57 13.62 15.90
N ASN A 305 -7.71 14.21 15.05
CA ASN A 305 -7.51 13.72 13.68
C ASN A 305 -6.62 12.48 13.65
N VAL A 306 -6.88 11.54 12.75
CA VAL A 306 -6.08 10.32 12.54
C VAL A 306 -5.63 10.27 11.07
N GLY A 307 -4.33 10.05 10.84
CA GLY A 307 -3.73 10.03 9.51
C GLY A 307 -2.83 11.23 9.26
N GLY A 308 -2.94 11.92 8.11
CA GLY A 308 -1.97 12.97 7.79
C GLY A 308 -2.48 14.17 6.99
N GLY A 309 -2.02 15.37 7.36
CA GLY A 309 -2.32 16.62 6.66
C GLY A 309 -3.79 17.06 6.73
N ASN A 310 -4.57 16.53 7.68
CA ASN A 310 -5.98 16.92 7.84
C ASN A 310 -6.10 18.27 8.57
N HIS A 311 -7.10 19.07 8.21
CA HIS A 311 -7.37 20.40 8.77
C HIS A 311 -8.81 20.52 9.29
N GLY A 312 -8.96 20.74 10.60
CA GLY A 312 -10.22 20.73 11.34
C GLY A 312 -10.25 19.61 12.39
N ASP A 313 -11.44 19.20 12.85
CA ASP A 313 -11.60 18.33 14.01
C ASP A 313 -12.23 16.96 13.68
N ASN A 314 -11.66 15.89 14.25
CA ASN A 314 -12.13 14.48 14.22
C ASN A 314 -12.08 13.81 12.84
N ASN A 315 -11.21 14.24 11.94
CA ASN A 315 -11.08 13.63 10.60
C ASN A 315 -10.23 12.35 10.65
N ILE A 316 -10.58 11.33 9.85
CA ILE A 316 -9.83 10.06 9.75
C ILE A 316 -9.44 9.86 8.28
N GLY A 317 -8.19 10.14 7.93
CA GLY A 317 -7.78 10.12 6.53
C GLY A 317 -6.51 10.90 6.20
N PHE A 318 -6.41 11.32 4.94
CA PHE A 318 -5.29 12.11 4.45
C PHE A 318 -5.74 13.34 3.66
N GLY A 319 -5.24 14.53 4.01
CA GLY A 319 -5.51 15.78 3.29
C GLY A 319 -6.96 16.28 3.35
N LEU A 320 -7.74 15.84 4.35
CA LEU A 320 -9.13 16.25 4.55
C LEU A 320 -9.20 17.70 5.09
N THR A 321 -10.13 18.52 4.60
CA THR A 321 -10.40 19.87 5.13
C THR A 321 -11.87 19.97 5.53
N GLY A 322 -12.14 20.13 6.82
CA GLY A 322 -13.49 20.07 7.38
C GLY A 322 -13.49 19.38 8.75
N ASN A 323 -14.67 18.96 9.22
CA ASN A 323 -14.81 18.30 10.52
C ASN A 323 -15.51 16.95 10.35
N LYS A 324 -15.04 15.93 11.09
CA LYS A 324 -15.63 14.57 11.16
C LYS A 324 -15.74 13.86 9.80
N LEU A 325 -14.79 14.11 8.91
CA LEU A 325 -14.70 13.50 7.57
C LEU A 325 -13.85 12.22 7.61
N VAL A 326 -14.16 11.24 6.77
CA VAL A 326 -13.38 9.99 6.65
C VAL A 326 -13.03 9.70 5.18
N GLY A 327 -11.75 9.73 4.79
CA GLY A 327 -11.36 9.55 3.38
C GLY A 327 -9.97 10.07 2.97
N VAL A 328 -9.83 10.50 1.72
CA VAL A 328 -8.58 11.03 1.15
C VAL A 328 -8.86 12.23 0.23
N GLY A 329 -8.31 13.40 0.57
CA GLY A 329 -8.50 14.64 -0.17
C GLY A 329 -9.98 15.00 -0.31
N GLY A 330 -10.46 15.17 -1.54
CA GLY A 330 -11.89 15.40 -1.82
C GLY A 330 -12.77 14.14 -1.83
N ALA A 331 -12.21 12.94 -1.76
CA ALA A 331 -12.98 11.69 -1.73
C ALA A 331 -13.18 11.24 -0.28
N TYR A 332 -14.30 11.61 0.33
CA TYR A 332 -14.55 11.38 1.75
C TYR A 332 -16.02 11.09 2.09
N TYR A 333 -16.25 10.49 3.25
CA TYR A 333 -17.55 10.35 3.88
C TYR A 333 -17.72 11.41 4.97
N ASP A 334 -18.75 12.25 4.87
CA ASP A 334 -19.14 13.17 5.94
C ASP A 334 -20.04 12.40 6.92
N THR A 335 -19.55 12.19 8.15
CA THR A 335 -20.28 11.44 9.20
C THR A 335 -21.39 12.25 9.87
N VAL A 336 -21.53 13.55 9.59
CA VAL A 336 -22.62 14.41 10.06
C VAL A 336 -23.74 14.47 9.02
N ALA A 337 -23.39 14.67 7.75
CA ALA A 337 -24.35 14.63 6.64
C ALA A 337 -24.81 13.20 6.28
N GLY A 338 -24.01 12.19 6.63
CA GLY A 338 -24.27 10.79 6.30
C GLY A 338 -24.00 10.45 4.83
N ALA A 339 -23.19 11.26 4.14
CA ALA A 339 -23.06 11.27 2.68
C ALA A 339 -21.62 11.03 2.21
N PHE A 340 -21.47 10.40 1.03
CA PHE A 340 -20.19 10.33 0.33
C PHE A 340 -20.02 11.54 -0.59
N HIS A 341 -18.91 12.24 -0.40
CA HIS A 341 -18.42 13.36 -1.18
C HIS A 341 -17.29 12.91 -2.12
N PHE A 342 -17.26 13.50 -3.30
CA PHE A 342 -16.19 13.35 -4.28
C PHE A 342 -15.84 14.74 -4.82
N ASP A 343 -15.49 15.62 -3.87
CA ASP A 343 -15.25 17.05 -4.05
C ASP A 343 -13.85 17.25 -4.66
N ASN A 344 -13.77 16.81 -5.92
CA ASN A 344 -12.57 16.52 -6.69
C ASN A 344 -11.49 17.63 -6.55
N PRO A 345 -10.35 17.35 -5.88
CA PRO A 345 -9.37 18.36 -5.50
C PRO A 345 -8.45 18.81 -6.66
N PHE A 346 -8.71 18.33 -7.88
CA PHE A 346 -7.97 18.70 -9.09
C PHE A 346 -8.93 19.41 -10.04
N ALA A 347 -8.58 20.59 -10.56
CA ALA A 347 -9.47 21.55 -11.24
C ALA A 347 -10.05 21.10 -12.62
N ASN A 348 -10.08 19.79 -12.87
CA ASN A 348 -10.28 19.16 -14.16
C ASN A 348 -11.63 18.43 -14.30
N GLY A 349 -12.48 18.43 -13.27
CA GLY A 349 -13.83 17.85 -13.32
C GLY A 349 -13.94 16.33 -13.21
N ASN A 350 -12.91 15.63 -12.75
CA ASN A 350 -12.99 14.19 -12.45
C ASN A 350 -13.95 13.90 -11.28
N ILE A 351 -14.45 12.67 -11.15
CA ILE A 351 -15.26 12.18 -10.02
C ILE A 351 -14.76 10.78 -9.63
N GLY A 352 -14.57 10.50 -8.35
CA GLY A 352 -13.99 9.24 -7.86
C GLY A 352 -12.46 9.27 -7.74
N PHE A 353 -11.84 8.10 -7.55
CA PHE A 353 -10.46 7.99 -7.03
C PHE A 353 -9.43 7.54 -8.07
N GLY A 354 -8.22 8.13 -8.01
CA GLY A 354 -7.08 7.73 -8.84
C GLY A 354 -7.16 8.16 -10.31
N ASN A 355 -8.16 8.95 -10.70
CA ASN A 355 -8.31 9.43 -12.07
C ASN A 355 -7.33 10.58 -12.39
N SER A 356 -6.79 10.62 -13.62
CA SER A 356 -5.88 11.66 -14.11
C SER A 356 -6.30 12.22 -15.47
N GLY A 357 -6.09 13.52 -15.69
CA GLY A 357 -6.63 14.28 -16.84
C GLY A 357 -7.99 14.91 -16.52
N HIS A 358 -8.95 15.00 -17.45
CA HIS A 358 -10.18 15.80 -17.31
C HIS A 358 -11.51 15.04 -17.41
N GLY A 359 -12.49 15.32 -16.53
CA GLY A 359 -13.86 14.83 -16.64
C GLY A 359 -14.08 13.31 -16.53
N ASN A 360 -13.12 12.56 -15.97
CA ASN A 360 -13.24 11.11 -15.80
C ASN A 360 -14.06 10.76 -14.54
N ILE A 361 -14.98 9.81 -14.65
CA ILE A 361 -15.86 9.36 -13.56
C ILE A 361 -15.56 7.90 -13.22
N GLY A 362 -15.26 7.60 -11.95
CA GLY A 362 -15.00 6.24 -11.46
C GLY A 362 -13.60 6.08 -10.89
N PHE A 363 -12.85 5.06 -11.31
CA PHE A 363 -11.61 4.64 -10.66
C PHE A 363 -10.42 4.44 -11.63
N PHE A 364 -9.28 5.06 -11.32
CA PHE A 364 -7.99 4.83 -12.02
C PHE A 364 -8.02 5.05 -13.54
N ASN A 365 -8.91 5.90 -14.06
CA ASN A 365 -8.96 6.24 -15.48
C ASN A 365 -7.93 7.33 -15.82
N SER A 366 -7.42 7.37 -17.06
CA SER A 366 -6.38 8.31 -17.46
C SER A 366 -6.63 8.98 -18.82
N GLY A 367 -6.41 10.28 -18.90
CA GLY A 367 -6.79 11.10 -20.05
C GLY A 367 -8.12 11.78 -19.75
N ASP A 368 -9.06 11.80 -20.68
CA ASP A 368 -10.25 12.66 -20.58
C ASP A 368 -11.55 11.89 -20.77
N GLY A 369 -12.57 12.23 -19.98
CA GLY A 369 -13.96 11.86 -20.23
C GLY A 369 -14.35 10.40 -19.97
N ASN A 370 -13.48 9.60 -19.36
CA ASN A 370 -13.71 8.17 -19.22
C ASN A 370 -14.65 7.85 -18.03
N LEU A 371 -15.67 7.02 -18.23
CA LEU A 371 -16.61 6.56 -17.21
C LEU A 371 -16.38 5.06 -16.89
N GLY A 372 -15.90 4.75 -15.69
CA GLY A 372 -15.73 3.39 -15.21
C GLY A 372 -14.39 3.15 -14.52
N ILE A 373 -13.67 2.08 -14.88
CA ILE A 373 -12.46 1.62 -14.17
C ILE A 373 -11.30 1.38 -15.15
N PHE A 374 -10.09 1.89 -14.86
CA PHE A 374 -8.86 1.67 -15.65
C PHE A 374 -8.93 2.03 -17.15
N ASN A 375 -9.92 2.81 -17.60
CA ASN A 375 -9.97 3.21 -19.01
C ASN A 375 -8.94 4.31 -19.30
N SER A 376 -8.45 4.37 -20.54
CA SER A 376 -7.42 5.31 -20.95
C SER A 376 -7.71 5.91 -22.33
N GLY A 377 -7.51 7.22 -22.48
CA GLY A 377 -7.74 7.90 -23.75
C GLY A 377 -7.86 9.41 -23.59
N MET A 378 -7.29 10.16 -24.52
CA MET A 378 -7.28 11.63 -24.51
C MET A 378 -8.31 12.17 -25.52
N ASN A 379 -8.96 13.30 -25.20
CA ASN A 379 -9.75 14.03 -26.18
C ASN A 379 -8.82 14.95 -26.98
N THR A 380 -8.62 14.63 -28.27
CA THR A 380 -7.76 15.44 -29.17
C THR A 380 -8.38 16.77 -29.60
N ASP A 381 -9.63 17.03 -29.19
CA ASP A 381 -10.32 18.31 -29.39
C ASP A 381 -10.42 19.04 -28.03
N PRO A 382 -9.71 20.16 -27.84
CA PRO A 382 -9.75 20.94 -26.60
C PRO A 382 -11.17 21.40 -26.19
N ALA A 383 -12.10 21.53 -27.14
CA ALA A 383 -13.49 21.90 -26.85
C ALA A 383 -14.38 20.73 -26.38
N LYS A 384 -13.83 19.51 -26.30
CA LYS A 384 -14.52 18.29 -25.83
C LYS A 384 -13.87 17.63 -24.61
N LEU A 385 -12.87 18.28 -23.99
CA LEU A 385 -12.24 17.78 -22.76
C LEU A 385 -13.30 17.53 -21.67
N GLY A 386 -13.36 16.30 -21.16
CA GLY A 386 -14.34 15.87 -20.16
C GLY A 386 -15.73 15.48 -20.70
N HIS A 387 -15.96 15.47 -22.01
CA HIS A 387 -17.13 14.78 -22.60
C HIS A 387 -16.89 13.26 -22.63
N LEU A 388 -17.96 12.45 -22.59
CA LEU A 388 -17.86 10.98 -22.49
C LEU A 388 -16.98 10.37 -23.61
N GLN A 389 -15.83 9.84 -23.21
CA GLN A 389 -14.80 9.24 -24.06
C GLN A 389 -14.95 7.72 -24.13
N SER A 390 -15.20 7.05 -23.01
CA SER A 390 -15.28 5.59 -22.91
C SER A 390 -16.17 5.20 -21.73
N LEU A 391 -16.81 4.03 -21.80
CA LEU A 391 -17.64 3.48 -20.72
C LEU A 391 -17.25 2.02 -20.42
N GLY A 392 -16.80 1.73 -19.20
CA GLY A 392 -16.62 0.35 -18.73
C GLY A 392 -15.29 0.10 -18.04
N ILE A 393 -14.57 -0.95 -18.41
CA ILE A 393 -13.39 -1.43 -17.68
C ILE A 393 -12.19 -1.62 -18.63
N GLY A 394 -11.08 -0.94 -18.37
CA GLY A 394 -9.78 -1.25 -19.00
C GLY A 394 -9.71 -0.99 -20.51
N ASN A 395 -10.58 -0.16 -21.09
CA ASN A 395 -10.51 0.18 -22.52
C ASN A 395 -9.39 1.19 -22.79
N SER A 396 -8.82 1.22 -24.01
CA SER A 396 -7.76 2.17 -24.38
C SER A 396 -7.95 2.77 -25.79
N GLY A 397 -8.10 4.10 -25.89
CA GLY A 397 -8.26 4.84 -27.14
C GLY A 397 -9.46 5.80 -27.10
N PHE A 398 -10.11 6.02 -28.24
CA PHE A 398 -11.33 6.82 -28.33
C PHE A 398 -12.60 5.97 -28.22
N GLY A 399 -13.72 6.51 -27.74
CA GLY A 399 -15.09 6.01 -27.96
C GLY A 399 -15.48 4.61 -27.43
N ASN A 400 -14.59 3.85 -26.80
CA ASN A 400 -14.80 2.42 -26.53
C ASN A 400 -15.84 2.17 -25.42
N ILE A 401 -16.66 1.11 -25.53
CA ILE A 401 -17.59 0.68 -24.47
C ILE A 401 -17.47 -0.83 -24.15
N GLY A 402 -17.47 -1.17 -22.86
CA GLY A 402 -17.38 -2.55 -22.37
C GLY A 402 -16.06 -2.82 -21.67
N VAL A 403 -15.39 -3.93 -21.95
CA VAL A 403 -14.22 -4.41 -21.20
C VAL A 403 -13.01 -4.64 -22.10
N GLY A 404 -11.88 -4.00 -21.82
CA GLY A 404 -10.59 -4.34 -22.41
C GLY A 404 -10.46 -4.10 -23.91
N ASN A 405 -11.29 -3.25 -24.51
CA ASN A 405 -11.20 -2.95 -25.94
C ASN A 405 -10.13 -1.90 -26.23
N THR A 406 -9.41 -2.05 -27.35
CA THR A 406 -8.26 -1.21 -27.71
C THR A 406 -8.37 -0.64 -29.13
N GLY A 407 -7.88 0.58 -29.35
CA GLY A 407 -8.16 1.34 -30.58
C GLY A 407 -9.42 2.20 -30.40
N ASP A 408 -10.15 2.46 -31.48
CA ASP A 408 -11.20 3.49 -31.45
C ASP A 408 -12.61 2.93 -31.65
N GLY A 409 -13.48 3.32 -30.71
CA GLY A 409 -14.94 3.22 -30.72
C GLY A 409 -15.51 1.81 -30.74
N ASN A 410 -14.75 0.81 -30.29
CA ASN A 410 -15.19 -0.59 -30.20
C ASN A 410 -16.24 -0.79 -29.10
N PHE A 411 -17.10 -1.81 -29.21
CA PHE A 411 -17.97 -2.23 -28.12
C PHE A 411 -17.83 -3.73 -27.83
N GLY A 412 -17.89 -4.08 -26.55
CA GLY A 412 -17.96 -5.47 -26.07
C GLY A 412 -16.76 -5.83 -25.24
N THR A 413 -16.12 -6.98 -25.48
CA THR A 413 -15.01 -7.47 -24.64
C THR A 413 -13.75 -7.86 -25.42
N GLY A 414 -12.65 -7.14 -25.22
CA GLY A 414 -11.34 -7.51 -25.76
C GLY A 414 -11.19 -7.38 -27.28
N ASN A 415 -11.93 -6.47 -27.92
CA ASN A 415 -11.78 -6.20 -29.35
C ASN A 415 -10.64 -5.18 -29.60
N SER A 416 -9.90 -5.32 -30.70
CA SER A 416 -8.73 -4.49 -31.01
C SER A 416 -8.75 -3.94 -32.45
N GLY A 417 -8.70 -2.62 -32.60
CA GLY A 417 -8.69 -1.91 -33.89
C GLY A 417 -9.81 -0.87 -34.01
N PHE A 418 -10.33 -0.64 -35.22
CA PHE A 418 -11.35 0.38 -35.47
C PHE A 418 -12.77 -0.22 -35.51
N LEU A 419 -13.63 0.27 -34.61
CA LEU A 419 -15.09 0.07 -34.63
C LEU A 419 -15.47 -1.41 -34.82
N ASN A 420 -15.07 -2.25 -33.87
CA ASN A 420 -15.44 -3.67 -33.76
C ASN A 420 -16.60 -3.92 -32.78
N THR A 421 -17.22 -5.09 -32.90
CA THR A 421 -18.38 -5.54 -32.13
C THR A 421 -18.23 -6.96 -31.59
N GLY A 422 -18.44 -7.14 -30.29
CA GLY A 422 -18.64 -8.44 -29.68
C GLY A 422 -17.47 -8.82 -28.80
N PHE A 423 -16.79 -9.93 -29.04
CA PHE A 423 -15.66 -10.36 -28.23
C PHE A 423 -14.42 -10.81 -29.01
N GLY A 424 -13.24 -10.40 -28.56
CA GLY A 424 -11.95 -10.92 -29.03
C GLY A 424 -11.64 -10.71 -30.51
N ASN A 425 -12.32 -9.79 -31.20
CA ASN A 425 -12.08 -9.57 -32.62
C ASN A 425 -10.89 -8.63 -32.87
N SER A 426 -10.19 -8.78 -33.99
CA SER A 426 -8.96 -8.02 -34.29
C SER A 426 -8.90 -7.50 -35.73
N GLY A 427 -8.50 -6.24 -35.90
CA GLY A 427 -8.58 -5.50 -37.16
C GLY A 427 -9.73 -4.51 -37.11
N ASP A 428 -10.32 -4.16 -38.25
CA ASP A 428 -11.46 -3.25 -38.28
C ASP A 428 -12.76 -4.03 -38.50
N LEU A 429 -13.90 -3.50 -38.04
CA LEU A 429 -15.21 -3.92 -38.54
C LEU A 429 -15.60 -5.39 -38.30
N ASN A 430 -15.13 -5.98 -37.22
CA ASN A 430 -15.45 -7.37 -36.93
C ASN A 430 -16.67 -7.53 -36.03
N THR A 431 -17.32 -8.67 -36.17
CA THR A 431 -18.69 -8.91 -35.75
C THR A 431 -18.83 -10.28 -35.07
N GLY A 432 -19.14 -10.28 -33.78
CA GLY A 432 -19.37 -11.52 -33.03
C GLY A 432 -18.12 -11.91 -32.24
N GLY A 433 -17.57 -13.11 -32.46
CA GLY A 433 -16.48 -13.63 -31.63
C GLY A 433 -15.23 -14.06 -32.39
N GLY A 434 -14.08 -13.45 -32.09
CA GLY A 434 -12.77 -13.94 -32.54
C GLY A 434 -12.54 -13.91 -34.04
N ASN A 435 -13.15 -12.96 -34.76
CA ASN A 435 -12.90 -12.75 -36.19
C ASN A 435 -11.67 -11.86 -36.39
N SER A 436 -10.92 -12.09 -37.47
CA SER A 436 -9.68 -11.36 -37.77
C SER A 436 -9.61 -10.88 -39.23
N GLY A 437 -9.60 -9.57 -39.44
CA GLY A 437 -9.59 -8.94 -40.78
C GLY A 437 -10.23 -7.56 -40.79
N GLY A 438 -10.52 -7.04 -42.00
CA GLY A 438 -11.14 -5.72 -42.21
C GLY A 438 -10.18 -4.54 -42.14
N ASN A 439 -10.48 -3.47 -42.89
CA ASN A 439 -9.62 -2.28 -43.01
C ASN A 439 -10.42 -1.09 -43.60
N VAL A 440 -10.62 0.00 -42.84
CA VAL A 440 -11.40 1.17 -43.30
C VAL A 440 -10.53 2.30 -43.84
N LEU A 441 -9.36 2.53 -43.25
CA LEU A 441 -8.63 3.81 -43.36
C LEU A 441 -7.12 3.69 -43.66
N THR A 442 -6.68 2.67 -44.40
CA THR A 442 -5.28 2.62 -44.88
C THR A 442 -5.05 3.58 -46.05
N PHE A 443 -4.34 4.68 -45.80
CA PHE A 443 -3.82 5.56 -46.85
C PHE A 443 -2.89 4.77 -47.79
N GLY A 444 -3.28 4.64 -49.06
CA GLY A 444 -2.50 3.96 -50.11
C GLY A 444 -3.10 2.66 -50.62
N THR A 445 -4.05 2.03 -49.92
CA THR A 445 -4.88 0.95 -50.48
C THR A 445 -6.07 1.52 -51.24
N THR A 446 -6.40 0.96 -52.41
CA THR A 446 -7.30 1.58 -53.38
C THR A 446 -8.80 1.45 -53.08
N ASN A 447 -9.22 0.68 -52.07
CA ASN A 447 -10.60 0.61 -51.57
C ASN A 447 -10.66 0.13 -50.10
N PRO A 448 -11.68 0.53 -49.30
CA PRO A 448 -11.92 0.00 -47.95
C PRO A 448 -12.47 -1.44 -47.97
N GLN A 449 -12.17 -2.23 -46.93
CA GLN A 449 -12.47 -3.66 -46.81
C GLN A 449 -13.34 -4.02 -45.59
N PRO A 450 -14.14 -5.11 -45.68
CA PRO A 450 -14.97 -5.60 -44.57
C PRO A 450 -14.20 -6.41 -43.53
N GLY A 451 -14.55 -6.27 -42.24
CA GLY A 451 -14.25 -7.32 -41.25
C GLY A 451 -15.10 -8.57 -41.52
N SER A 452 -15.37 -9.42 -40.52
CA SER A 452 -16.19 -10.64 -40.70
C SER A 452 -17.23 -10.87 -39.58
N THR A 453 -18.31 -11.61 -39.90
CA THR A 453 -19.48 -11.90 -39.04
C THR A 453 -19.55 -13.31 -38.52
N GLY A 454 -19.96 -13.43 -37.25
CA GLY A 454 -20.15 -14.70 -36.58
C GLY A 454 -18.89 -15.00 -35.78
N PHE A 455 -18.27 -16.16 -36.02
CA PHE A 455 -17.27 -16.69 -35.10
C PHE A 455 -16.06 -17.29 -35.81
N GLY A 456 -14.86 -16.85 -35.41
CA GLY A 456 -13.59 -17.46 -35.82
C GLY A 456 -13.25 -17.33 -37.32
N ASN A 457 -13.83 -16.37 -38.04
CA ASN A 457 -13.54 -16.19 -39.46
C ASN A 457 -12.25 -15.37 -39.66
N SER A 458 -11.45 -15.74 -40.65
CA SER A 458 -10.16 -15.09 -40.95
C SER A 458 -10.08 -14.60 -42.40
N GLY A 459 -9.65 -13.35 -42.58
CA GLY A 459 -9.74 -12.60 -43.83
C GLY A 459 -10.93 -11.64 -43.87
N PHE A 460 -11.19 -11.03 -45.04
CA PHE A 460 -12.19 -9.96 -45.14
C PHE A 460 -13.57 -10.47 -45.62
N GLY A 461 -14.62 -10.02 -44.94
CA GLY A 461 -16.00 -10.15 -45.39
C GLY A 461 -16.53 -11.57 -45.37
N ASN A 462 -16.21 -12.38 -44.36
CA ASN A 462 -16.79 -13.71 -44.19
C ASN A 462 -18.01 -13.66 -43.27
N THR A 463 -18.94 -14.61 -43.37
CA THR A 463 -20.08 -14.75 -42.43
C THR A 463 -20.37 -16.18 -42.05
N GLY A 464 -20.53 -16.39 -40.74
CA GLY A 464 -20.85 -17.67 -40.11
C GLY A 464 -19.68 -18.14 -39.26
N PHE A 465 -19.19 -19.36 -39.47
CA PHE A 465 -18.30 -20.03 -38.52
C PHE A 465 -17.03 -20.58 -39.19
N GLY A 466 -15.86 -20.12 -38.76
CA GLY A 466 -14.57 -20.72 -39.12
C GLY A 466 -14.23 -20.69 -40.61
N ASN A 467 -14.75 -19.71 -41.37
CA ASN A 467 -14.39 -19.56 -42.78
C ASN A 467 -13.02 -18.87 -42.92
N ALA A 468 -12.22 -19.29 -43.90
CA ALA A 468 -10.86 -18.81 -44.12
C ALA A 468 -10.67 -18.34 -45.58
N GLY A 469 -10.14 -17.12 -45.74
CA GLY A 469 -10.09 -16.42 -47.01
C GLY A 469 -11.11 -15.28 -47.01
N ASN A 470 -11.79 -15.02 -48.12
CA ASN A 470 -12.61 -13.81 -48.23
C ASN A 470 -14.01 -14.09 -48.78
N LEU A 471 -14.99 -13.26 -48.39
CA LEU A 471 -16.31 -13.24 -49.02
C LEU A 471 -17.12 -14.56 -48.85
N ASN A 472 -16.75 -15.41 -47.88
CA ASN A 472 -17.31 -16.76 -47.70
C ASN A 472 -18.49 -16.84 -46.71
N THR A 473 -19.47 -17.69 -47.02
CA THR A 473 -20.75 -17.84 -46.31
C THR A 473 -20.96 -19.23 -45.75
N GLY A 474 -21.43 -19.31 -44.50
CA GLY A 474 -21.81 -20.55 -43.83
C GLY A 474 -20.69 -20.99 -42.89
N ALA A 475 -20.20 -22.23 -43.00
CA ALA A 475 -19.16 -22.68 -42.09
C ALA A 475 -18.04 -23.51 -42.74
N TRP A 476 -16.82 -23.31 -42.24
CA TRP A 476 -15.63 -24.08 -42.59
C TRP A 476 -15.27 -24.05 -44.08
N ASN A 477 -15.67 -23.01 -44.81
CA ASN A 477 -15.28 -22.85 -46.22
C ASN A 477 -13.87 -22.23 -46.31
N ALA A 478 -13.07 -22.72 -47.26
CA ALA A 478 -11.69 -22.28 -47.49
C ALA A 478 -11.49 -21.81 -48.94
N GLY A 479 -11.05 -20.56 -49.11
CA GLY A 479 -10.88 -19.91 -50.41
C GLY A 479 -11.70 -18.63 -50.51
N ASN A 480 -12.32 -18.35 -51.67
CA ASN A 480 -13.03 -17.09 -51.88
C ASN A 480 -14.44 -17.25 -52.44
N VAL A 481 -15.36 -16.42 -51.94
CA VAL A 481 -16.76 -16.32 -52.42
C VAL A 481 -17.51 -17.67 -52.37
N ASN A 482 -17.19 -18.55 -51.42
CA ASN A 482 -17.91 -19.83 -51.26
C ASN A 482 -19.18 -19.67 -50.41
N THR A 483 -20.17 -20.53 -50.59
CA THR A 483 -21.40 -20.57 -49.78
C THR A 483 -21.83 -21.98 -49.40
N GLY A 484 -22.07 -22.19 -48.11
CA GLY A 484 -22.54 -23.45 -47.53
C GLY A 484 -21.52 -23.99 -46.53
N PHE A 485 -21.13 -25.26 -46.67
CA PHE A 485 -20.39 -25.97 -45.64
C PHE A 485 -19.20 -26.75 -46.20
N PHE A 486 -18.02 -26.59 -45.59
CA PHE A 486 -16.80 -27.35 -45.90
C PHE A 486 -16.32 -27.27 -47.37
N ASN A 487 -16.71 -26.24 -48.12
CA ASN A 487 -16.28 -26.10 -49.51
C ASN A 487 -14.83 -25.59 -49.58
N SER A 488 -14.05 -26.10 -50.53
CA SER A 488 -12.69 -25.65 -50.82
C SER A 488 -12.56 -25.23 -52.29
N GLY A 489 -11.77 -24.19 -52.54
CA GLY A 489 -11.68 -23.56 -53.87
C GLY A 489 -12.40 -22.22 -53.91
N ASN A 490 -12.91 -21.82 -55.08
CA ASN A 490 -13.58 -20.53 -55.26
C ASN A 490 -14.98 -20.68 -55.86
N VAL A 491 -15.88 -19.79 -55.44
CA VAL A 491 -17.22 -19.61 -56.01
C VAL A 491 -18.12 -20.86 -55.90
N ASN A 492 -17.86 -21.73 -54.91
CA ASN A 492 -18.59 -22.98 -54.72
C ASN A 492 -19.85 -22.80 -53.87
N THR A 493 -20.96 -23.44 -54.22
CA THR A 493 -22.23 -23.38 -53.48
C THR A 493 -22.75 -24.77 -53.16
N GLY A 494 -22.69 -25.19 -51.89
CA GLY A 494 -23.14 -26.52 -51.45
C GLY A 494 -22.43 -27.06 -50.21
N PHE A 495 -22.20 -28.36 -50.19
CA PHE A 495 -21.53 -29.08 -49.11
C PHE A 495 -20.32 -29.84 -49.67
N ASN A 496 -19.13 -29.64 -49.08
CA ASN A 496 -17.89 -30.36 -49.40
C ASN A 496 -17.52 -30.37 -50.91
N ILE A 497 -17.78 -29.26 -51.61
CA ILE A 497 -17.36 -29.08 -53.01
C ILE A 497 -15.90 -28.61 -53.02
N SER A 498 -15.04 -29.34 -53.74
CA SER A 498 -13.59 -29.09 -53.83
C SER A 498 -13.10 -28.66 -55.22
N THR A 499 -14.03 -28.31 -56.12
CA THR A 499 -13.75 -27.96 -57.52
C THR A 499 -14.53 -26.70 -57.89
N ASP A 500 -13.82 -25.64 -58.29
CA ASP A 500 -14.37 -24.34 -58.63
C ASP A 500 -15.52 -24.43 -59.66
N SER A 501 -16.65 -23.76 -59.36
CA SER A 501 -17.89 -23.84 -60.14
C SER A 501 -17.84 -23.17 -61.52
N GLY A 502 -16.81 -22.37 -61.79
CA GLY A 502 -16.68 -21.54 -63.00
C GLY A 502 -17.59 -20.31 -63.05
N LEU A 503 -18.37 -20.04 -62.00
CA LEU A 503 -19.20 -18.84 -61.88
C LEU A 503 -18.38 -17.62 -61.41
N THR A 504 -18.96 -16.42 -61.50
CA THR A 504 -18.34 -15.17 -61.00
C THR A 504 -18.81 -14.74 -59.61
N HIS A 505 -19.94 -15.29 -59.15
CA HIS A 505 -20.56 -15.06 -57.84
C HIS A 505 -21.16 -16.39 -57.36
N SER A 506 -21.19 -16.63 -56.04
CA SER A 506 -21.80 -17.84 -55.47
C SER A 506 -22.77 -17.51 -54.35
N GLY A 507 -23.66 -18.46 -54.06
CA GLY A 507 -24.60 -18.37 -52.97
C GLY A 507 -25.48 -17.14 -53.07
N PHE A 508 -25.65 -16.45 -51.95
CA PHE A 508 -26.69 -15.45 -51.88
C PHE A 508 -26.29 -14.17 -52.63
N ASN A 509 -27.25 -13.65 -53.38
CA ASN A 509 -27.37 -12.25 -53.73
C ASN A 509 -26.27 -11.59 -54.61
N THR A 510 -25.73 -12.41 -55.51
CA THR A 510 -25.89 -12.19 -56.97
C THR A 510 -25.27 -10.96 -57.64
N VAL A 511 -25.73 -9.72 -57.43
CA VAL A 511 -25.34 -8.57 -58.27
C VAL A 511 -25.14 -7.28 -57.49
N GLY A 512 -24.08 -6.55 -57.86
CA GLY A 512 -23.89 -5.13 -57.59
C GLY A 512 -23.16 -4.85 -56.29
N ASN A 513 -21.95 -4.28 -56.43
CA ASN A 513 -21.08 -3.70 -55.40
C ASN A 513 -21.30 -4.25 -54.01
N ASN A 514 -20.48 -5.25 -53.69
CA ASN A 514 -20.23 -5.72 -52.35
C ASN A 514 -21.53 -6.31 -51.75
N VAL A 515 -22.18 -7.30 -52.39
CA VAL A 515 -21.67 -8.58 -52.93
C VAL A 515 -20.70 -9.31 -52.00
N SER A 516 -20.56 -10.62 -52.22
CA SER A 516 -20.36 -11.67 -51.22
C SER A 516 -21.65 -12.00 -50.47
N GLY A 517 -21.89 -13.28 -50.19
CA GLY A 517 -23.23 -13.80 -50.46
C GLY A 517 -23.89 -14.65 -49.38
N PHE A 518 -24.59 -14.14 -48.37
CA PHE A 518 -24.92 -12.75 -47.99
C PHE A 518 -25.36 -11.76 -49.10
N ASN A 519 -25.15 -10.44 -48.98
CA ASN A 519 -25.96 -9.37 -49.60
C ASN A 519 -25.48 -8.87 -50.98
N ASN A 520 -26.36 -8.77 -52.00
CA ASN A 520 -27.19 -7.62 -52.46
C ASN A 520 -26.80 -6.19 -52.00
N SER A 521 -27.34 -5.16 -52.65
CA SER A 521 -26.99 -4.83 -54.03
C SER A 521 -26.74 -3.33 -54.08
N ALA A 522 -25.60 -2.95 -54.63
CA ALA A 522 -25.29 -1.56 -54.93
C ALA A 522 -24.72 -1.45 -56.34
N THR A 523 -25.07 -0.43 -57.11
CA THR A 523 -24.24 -0.10 -58.27
C THR A 523 -24.30 1.39 -58.59
N GLY A 524 -23.16 1.93 -59.00
CA GLY A 524 -22.86 3.36 -59.13
C GLY A 524 -21.55 3.68 -58.40
N ALA A 525 -20.86 4.72 -58.87
CA ALA A 525 -19.43 4.60 -59.11
C ALA A 525 -18.50 5.04 -57.96
N VAL A 526 -17.32 4.43 -57.94
CA VAL A 526 -16.20 4.67 -57.04
C VAL A 526 -15.15 5.54 -57.75
N GLY A 527 -14.72 6.63 -57.10
CA GLY A 527 -13.41 7.29 -57.32
C GLY A 527 -13.10 7.91 -58.69
N ALA A 528 -12.94 9.23 -58.74
CA ALA A 528 -12.28 9.95 -59.84
C ALA A 528 -11.29 11.06 -59.39
N LEU A 529 -11.13 11.26 -58.07
CA LEU A 529 -10.43 12.41 -57.44
C LEU A 529 -11.11 13.78 -57.75
N PRO A 530 -10.86 14.89 -57.00
CA PRO A 530 -9.80 15.08 -56.00
C PRO A 530 -10.23 15.37 -54.55
N ALA A 531 -11.52 15.58 -54.23
CA ALA A 531 -11.97 16.06 -52.90
C ALA A 531 -12.85 15.07 -52.09
N PHE A 532 -12.73 13.77 -52.41
CA PHE A 532 -13.33 12.60 -51.76
C PHE A 532 -14.85 12.35 -51.90
N THR A 533 -15.14 11.11 -52.31
CA THR A 533 -16.44 10.44 -52.47
C THR A 533 -16.15 8.94 -52.42
N SER A 534 -17.00 8.11 -51.79
CA SER A 534 -16.92 6.65 -51.94
C SER A 534 -18.25 6.07 -52.42
N ASN A 535 -18.33 4.74 -52.59
CA ASN A 535 -19.51 3.96 -52.96
C ASN A 535 -19.18 2.46 -52.80
N GLY A 536 -20.19 1.60 -52.60
CA GLY A 536 -20.03 0.14 -52.66
C GLY A 536 -19.25 -0.48 -51.48
N ASN A 537 -19.95 -0.93 -50.44
CA ASN A 537 -19.43 -1.68 -49.29
C ASN A 537 -20.61 -2.06 -48.33
N ILE A 538 -20.78 -3.27 -47.77
CA ILE A 538 -20.17 -4.59 -48.02
C ILE A 538 -20.99 -5.71 -47.36
N SER A 539 -20.89 -6.93 -47.92
CA SER A 539 -20.78 -8.21 -47.18
C SER A 539 -22.05 -8.76 -46.48
N GLY A 540 -21.90 -9.23 -45.24
CA GLY A 540 -22.64 -10.26 -44.52
C GLY A 540 -23.87 -9.99 -43.65
N PHE A 541 -23.95 -8.94 -42.85
CA PHE A 541 -23.93 -7.53 -43.20
C PHE A 541 -25.03 -7.19 -44.22
N ASN A 542 -26.22 -6.79 -43.75
CA ASN A 542 -27.28 -6.46 -44.70
C ASN A 542 -26.86 -5.32 -45.64
N ASN A 543 -27.55 -5.27 -46.77
CA ASN A 543 -27.20 -4.73 -48.07
C ASN A 543 -26.27 -3.51 -48.16
N THR A 544 -25.57 -3.45 -49.28
CA THR A 544 -25.04 -2.19 -49.79
C THR A 544 -26.16 -1.38 -50.47
N ALA A 545 -25.99 -0.06 -50.63
CA ALA A 545 -26.86 0.84 -51.40
C ALA A 545 -26.06 2.01 -52.02
N VAL A 546 -26.61 2.70 -53.04
CA VAL A 546 -25.90 3.72 -53.86
C VAL A 546 -26.68 5.02 -54.06
N GLY A 547 -25.94 6.15 -54.05
CA GLY A 547 -26.35 7.43 -54.62
C GLY A 547 -25.19 8.24 -55.22
N ALA A 548 -25.47 9.51 -55.57
CA ALA A 548 -24.64 10.37 -56.42
C ALA A 548 -25.19 11.83 -56.44
N PRO A 549 -24.52 12.82 -57.09
CA PRO A 549 -23.07 13.04 -57.31
C PRO A 549 -22.58 14.44 -56.81
N ALA A 550 -21.28 14.65 -56.55
CA ALA A 550 -20.73 15.99 -56.24
C ALA A 550 -19.31 16.24 -56.82
N PRO A 551 -19.11 17.32 -57.60
CA PRO A 551 -17.79 17.79 -58.03
C PRO A 551 -16.93 18.54 -56.98
N ALA A 552 -17.36 18.64 -55.72
CA ALA A 552 -16.52 19.08 -54.60
C ALA A 552 -17.04 18.45 -53.29
N GLY A 553 -16.19 17.71 -52.56
CA GLY A 553 -16.58 16.91 -51.40
C GLY A 553 -16.48 17.64 -50.05
N LEU A 554 -16.67 16.97 -48.91
CA LEU A 554 -16.76 15.51 -48.73
C LEU A 554 -18.07 14.89 -49.25
N ALA A 555 -17.98 13.67 -49.78
CA ALA A 555 -19.05 12.67 -49.77
C ALA A 555 -18.48 11.31 -49.32
N VAL A 556 -19.31 10.38 -48.86
CA VAL A 556 -18.92 8.99 -48.49
C VAL A 556 -20.07 8.06 -48.91
N ALA A 557 -19.84 6.76 -49.12
CA ALA A 557 -20.86 5.72 -49.29
C ALA A 557 -20.30 4.30 -49.17
N GLY A 558 -21.21 3.37 -48.81
CA GLY A 558 -20.90 1.97 -48.51
C GLY A 558 -20.44 1.79 -47.06
N GLY A 559 -21.13 0.91 -46.32
CA GLY A 559 -20.65 0.36 -45.06
C GLY A 559 -21.68 -0.14 -44.06
N MET A 560 -21.31 -0.95 -43.06
CA MET A 560 -20.13 -1.85 -42.96
C MET A 560 -20.17 -2.67 -41.64
N SER A 561 -20.01 -3.99 -41.74
CA SER A 561 -20.07 -5.00 -40.65
C SER A 561 -21.39 -5.16 -39.92
N GLY A 562 -21.63 -6.37 -39.42
CA GLY A 562 -22.49 -7.26 -40.17
C GLY A 562 -23.65 -8.03 -39.54
N PHE A 563 -24.84 -7.47 -39.35
CA PHE A 563 -25.18 -6.06 -39.19
C PHE A 563 -25.13 -4.99 -40.31
N PHE A 564 -25.86 -3.93 -39.96
CA PHE A 564 -25.71 -2.50 -40.30
C PHE A 564 -24.77 -2.12 -41.45
N ASN A 565 -25.12 -2.44 -42.70
CA ASN A 565 -26.35 -2.01 -43.43
C ASN A 565 -26.73 -0.52 -43.27
N THR A 566 -27.37 0.15 -44.25
CA THR A 566 -27.48 -0.07 -45.72
C THR A 566 -27.72 1.32 -46.29
N ALA A 567 -26.70 2.01 -46.80
CA ALA A 567 -26.94 3.37 -47.31
C ALA A 567 -25.91 3.91 -48.29
N SER A 568 -26.42 4.43 -49.41
CA SER A 568 -26.10 5.81 -49.78
C SER A 568 -27.14 6.45 -50.70
N GLY A 569 -26.97 7.77 -50.89
CA GLY A 569 -27.87 8.67 -51.59
C GLY A 569 -27.20 10.00 -51.97
N ALA A 570 -26.51 10.64 -51.01
CA ALA A 570 -26.43 12.11 -50.94
C ALA A 570 -25.05 12.76 -51.18
N THR A 571 -25.08 13.99 -51.72
CA THR A 571 -23.94 14.83 -52.18
C THR A 571 -24.29 16.33 -52.21
N SER A 572 -23.32 17.26 -52.39
CA SER A 572 -23.56 18.73 -52.46
C SER A 572 -22.47 19.54 -53.18
N ALA A 573 -22.77 20.76 -53.65
CA ALA A 573 -21.83 21.77 -54.19
C ALA A 573 -22.49 23.17 -54.19
N ALA A 574 -21.81 24.32 -54.12
CA ALA A 574 -20.43 24.60 -53.68
C ALA A 574 -20.29 26.06 -53.20
N SER A 575 -20.27 26.28 -51.89
CA SER A 575 -19.70 27.48 -51.25
C SER A 575 -18.96 27.05 -49.97
N ALA A 576 -17.99 27.83 -49.51
CA ALA A 576 -16.94 27.34 -48.61
C ALA A 576 -17.48 26.78 -47.27
N GLY A 577 -17.35 25.46 -47.07
CA GLY A 577 -17.67 24.78 -45.79
C GLY A 577 -18.73 23.68 -45.84
N THR A 578 -18.88 22.93 -46.94
CA THR A 578 -19.93 21.87 -47.07
C THR A 578 -19.39 20.44 -46.90
N LEU A 579 -20.25 19.53 -46.43
CA LEU A 579 -19.96 18.12 -46.13
C LEU A 579 -21.15 17.23 -46.58
N ALA A 580 -20.88 15.97 -46.93
CA ALA A 580 -21.85 14.89 -47.08
C ALA A 580 -21.19 13.53 -46.74
N VAL A 581 -21.98 12.50 -46.41
CA VAL A 581 -21.51 11.21 -45.87
C VAL A 581 -22.54 10.11 -46.20
N ASN A 582 -22.18 8.82 -46.36
CA ASN A 582 -23.08 7.64 -46.40
C ASN A 582 -22.32 6.30 -46.02
N GLY A 583 -22.98 5.22 -45.56
CA GLY A 583 -22.44 3.85 -45.20
C GLY A 583 -21.71 3.58 -43.84
N MET A 584 -22.24 2.76 -42.90
CA MET A 584 -21.84 2.69 -41.44
C MET A 584 -20.64 1.83 -41.08
N ILE A 585 -20.44 1.55 -39.78
CA ILE A 585 -19.24 0.97 -39.18
C ILE A 585 -19.68 0.24 -37.88
N SER A 586 -19.57 -1.09 -37.76
CA SER A 586 -20.08 -1.92 -36.64
C SER A 586 -21.58 -1.83 -36.26
N GLY A 587 -22.10 -2.84 -35.55
CA GLY A 587 -23.53 -3.15 -35.67
C GLY A 587 -24.29 -4.11 -34.69
N PHE A 588 -24.49 -3.84 -33.43
CA PHE A 588 -24.33 -2.55 -32.84
C PHE A 588 -25.10 -1.47 -33.64
N PHE A 589 -24.56 -0.45 -34.33
CA PHE A 589 -25.36 0.68 -34.88
C PHE A 589 -26.26 0.60 -36.16
N ASN A 590 -26.08 1.37 -37.26
CA ASN A 590 -26.90 1.43 -38.55
C ASN A 590 -26.59 2.70 -39.41
N ARG A 591 -26.43 2.63 -40.75
CA ARG A 591 -26.52 3.85 -41.63
C ARG A 591 -27.83 3.88 -42.40
N GLY A 592 -28.42 5.07 -42.45
CA GLY A 592 -29.35 5.53 -43.47
C GLY A 592 -28.97 6.96 -43.88
N VAL A 593 -29.28 7.38 -45.12
CA VAL A 593 -29.05 8.77 -45.60
C VAL A 593 -30.23 9.28 -46.42
N THR A 594 -30.28 10.60 -46.60
CA THR A 594 -31.48 11.41 -46.82
C THR A 594 -31.62 11.93 -48.25
N ALA A 595 -32.87 12.20 -48.67
CA ALA A 595 -33.23 13.03 -49.81
C ALA A 595 -34.34 14.04 -49.40
N ALA A 596 -34.67 15.00 -50.27
CA ALA A 596 -35.36 16.24 -49.89
C ALA A 596 -36.79 16.08 -49.31
N LEU A 597 -37.07 16.86 -48.25
CA LEU A 597 -38.42 17.21 -47.80
C LEU A 597 -38.74 18.66 -48.22
N LEU A 598 -40.01 18.99 -48.41
CA LEU A 598 -40.48 20.31 -48.82
C LEU A 598 -40.23 21.39 -47.73
N GLY A 599 -39.13 22.13 -47.83
CA GLY A 599 -38.98 23.45 -47.19
C GLY A 599 -37.69 23.70 -46.38
N ILE A 600 -36.76 24.46 -46.99
CA ILE A 600 -35.83 25.44 -46.37
C ILE A 600 -35.08 25.00 -45.08
N ILE A 601 -33.83 24.52 -45.23
CA ILE A 601 -32.79 24.47 -44.17
C ILE A 601 -31.41 24.85 -44.78
N PRO A 602 -30.46 25.47 -44.02
CA PRO A 602 -29.13 25.85 -44.51
C PRO A 602 -28.13 24.69 -44.78
N SER A 603 -26.88 25.04 -45.11
CA SER A 603 -25.84 24.17 -45.69
C SER A 603 -25.12 23.21 -44.72
N GLY A 604 -24.96 21.94 -45.13
CA GLY A 604 -24.04 20.94 -44.55
C GLY A 604 -24.72 19.61 -44.17
N VAL A 605 -24.25 18.46 -44.70
CA VAL A 605 -24.93 17.15 -44.60
C VAL A 605 -24.07 16.08 -43.89
N VAL A 606 -24.69 15.20 -43.11
CA VAL A 606 -24.05 14.15 -42.27
C VAL A 606 -24.88 12.84 -42.36
N SER A 607 -24.31 11.67 -42.02
CA SER A 607 -25.05 10.38 -42.13
C SER A 607 -24.80 9.23 -41.14
N GLY A 608 -23.93 9.35 -40.15
CA GLY A 608 -23.85 8.35 -39.06
C GLY A 608 -22.47 7.73 -38.83
N VAL A 609 -22.33 7.05 -37.70
CA VAL A 609 -21.06 6.75 -36.99
C VAL A 609 -21.30 5.63 -35.96
N GLY A 610 -20.25 4.94 -35.49
CA GLY A 610 -20.27 4.25 -34.18
C GLY A 610 -19.63 2.86 -34.10
N SER A 611 -19.83 2.19 -32.96
CA SER A 611 -20.11 0.74 -32.90
C SER A 611 -21.47 0.57 -32.17
N GLY A 612 -21.56 0.34 -30.85
CA GLY A 612 -22.77 0.59 -30.04
C GLY A 612 -23.96 -0.41 -30.00
N LEU A 613 -25.22 -0.01 -30.33
CA LEU A 613 -26.47 -0.84 -30.31
C LEU A 613 -27.80 -0.15 -30.84
N LEU A 614 -28.15 -0.30 -32.14
CA LEU A 614 -29.36 0.12 -32.94
C LEU A 614 -29.61 1.62 -33.30
N ASN A 615 -29.42 2.06 -34.57
CA ASN A 615 -29.28 3.49 -35.01
C ASN A 615 -30.04 3.87 -36.34
N ALA A 616 -29.79 4.94 -37.12
CA ALA A 616 -29.25 6.31 -36.93
C ALA A 616 -29.67 7.26 -38.09
N ASN A 617 -29.38 8.55 -37.90
CA ASN A 617 -29.04 9.51 -38.95
C ASN A 617 -27.67 10.22 -38.74
N THR A 618 -27.31 10.74 -37.56
CA THR A 618 -26.18 11.69 -37.36
C THR A 618 -25.65 11.78 -35.90
N GLY A 619 -24.70 10.95 -35.45
CA GLY A 619 -24.11 11.15 -34.12
C GLY A 619 -23.15 10.08 -33.61
N PHE A 620 -22.34 10.44 -32.60
CA PHE A 620 -21.59 9.48 -31.77
C PHE A 620 -22.56 8.81 -30.82
N SER A 621 -22.67 7.49 -30.94
CA SER A 621 -23.23 6.70 -29.88
C SER A 621 -22.41 5.42 -29.74
N ALA A 622 -22.28 5.01 -28.49
CA ALA A 622 -22.28 3.62 -28.06
C ALA A 622 -23.29 3.62 -26.89
N VAL A 623 -24.34 2.78 -26.97
CA VAL A 623 -25.61 2.83 -26.18
C VAL A 623 -26.69 3.83 -26.69
N PHE A 624 -27.71 3.28 -27.37
CA PHE A 624 -28.97 3.87 -27.88
C PHE A 624 -28.98 4.88 -29.06
N ASN A 625 -30.15 4.92 -29.71
CA ASN A 625 -30.42 5.36 -31.09
C ASN A 625 -30.45 6.88 -31.32
N ILE A 626 -29.84 7.35 -32.41
CA ILE A 626 -29.77 8.78 -32.79
C ILE A 626 -31.13 9.50 -32.85
N GLN A 627 -32.21 8.90 -33.36
CA GLN A 627 -33.47 9.65 -33.50
C GLN A 627 -34.04 10.09 -32.15
N LYS A 628 -33.59 9.51 -31.04
CA LYS A 628 -34.01 9.89 -29.69
C LYS A 628 -33.35 11.16 -29.13
N ALA A 629 -32.38 11.74 -29.83
CA ALA A 629 -31.84 13.08 -29.50
C ALA A 629 -32.50 14.21 -30.30
N LEU A 630 -33.40 13.90 -31.24
CA LEU A 630 -33.95 14.86 -32.23
C LEU A 630 -35.41 15.27 -31.94
N ALA A 631 -35.89 15.09 -30.70
CA ALA A 631 -37.28 15.35 -30.32
C ALA A 631 -37.47 15.76 -28.83
N GLY A 632 -36.42 16.23 -28.16
CA GLY A 632 -36.43 16.67 -26.75
C GLY A 632 -35.49 17.84 -26.53
#